data_AF-A0A822IT13-F1
#
_entry.id   AF-A0A822IT13-F1
#
_cell.length_a   1.000
_cell.length_b   1.000
_cell.length_c   1.000
_cell.angle_alpha   90.00
_cell.angle_beta   90.00
_cell.angle_gamma   90.00
#
_symmetry.space_group_name_H-M   'P 1'
#
loop_
_entity.id
_entity.type
_entity.pdbx_description
1 polymer ?
#
loop_
_entity_poly.entity_id
_entity_poly.type
_entity_poly.pdbx_seq_one_letter_code
_entity_poly.pdbx_strand_id
1 'polypeptide(L)' 'MELSGGTFVEIVDYILANDVHGVVLATHRLKRDGKPYEYKTAHIWRIRNGMFAEWWEYPRDLYLFDQVWS' A
#
# COMPACT_ATOMS: atom_id res chain seq x y z
N MET A 1 -8.36 9.23 -15.16
CA MET A 1 -7.27 8.50 -15.86
C MET A 1 -6.57 7.68 -14.80
N GLU A 2 -6.34 6.39 -15.03
CA GLU A 2 -5.71 5.51 -14.05
C GLU A 2 -4.19 5.78 -14.02
N LEU A 3 -3.66 6.30 -12.90
CA LEU A 3 -2.27 6.78 -12.78
C LEU A 3 -1.23 5.68 -13.03
N SER A 4 -1.56 4.44 -12.69
CA SER A 4 -0.70 3.27 -12.87
C SER A 4 -0.88 2.58 -14.24
N GLY A 5 -1.82 3.03 -15.07
CA GLY A 5 -2.20 2.35 -16.32
C GLY A 5 -2.57 0.87 -16.12
N GLY A 6 -3.14 0.51 -14.97
CA GLY A 6 -3.54 -0.85 -14.63
C GLY A 6 -2.38 -1.78 -14.21
N THR A 7 -1.18 -1.23 -13.98
CA THR A 7 0.02 -2.02 -13.66
C THR A 7 0.33 -2.09 -12.17
N PHE A 8 -0.50 -1.49 -11.32
CA PHE A 8 -0.31 -1.52 -9.87
C PHE A 8 -0.44 -2.94 -9.31
N VAL A 9 0.57 -3.34 -8.54
CA VAL A 9 0.62 -4.60 -7.81
C VAL A 9 1.08 -4.33 -6.39
N GLU A 10 0.30 -4.79 -5.41
CA GLU A 10 0.69 -4.87 -4.01
C GLU A 10 1.26 -6.27 -3.73
N ILE A 11 2.48 -6.32 -3.23
CA ILE A 11 3.17 -7.54 -2.82
C ILE A 11 3.23 -7.54 -1.31
N VAL A 12 2.52 -8.45 -0.68
CA VAL A 12 2.55 -8.63 0.79
C VAL A 12 3.86 -9.31 1.18
N ASP A 13 4.69 -8.62 1.95
CA ASP A 13 5.93 -9.16 2.50
C ASP A 13 5.68 -9.86 3.85
N TYR A 14 4.93 -9.21 4.75
CA TYR A 14 4.61 -9.71 6.09
C TYR A 14 3.24 -9.23 6.57
N ILE A 15 2.61 -10.03 7.44
CA ILE A 15 1.37 -9.67 8.14
C ILE A 15 1.53 -9.97 9.64
N LEU A 16 1.16 -9.02 10.48
CA LEU A 16 0.89 -9.21 11.91
C LEU A 16 -0.55 -8.78 12.17
N ALA A 17 -1.41 -9.67 12.65
CA ALA A 17 -2.81 -9.34 12.88
C ALA A 17 -3.42 -10.05 14.09
N ASN A 18 -4.44 -9.43 14.66
CA ASN A 18 -5.40 -10.01 15.60
C ASN A 18 -6.83 -9.52 15.24
N ASP A 19 -7.82 -9.80 16.09
CA ASP A 19 -9.23 -9.47 15.83
C ASP A 19 -9.54 -7.95 15.78
N VAL A 20 -8.59 -7.10 16.17
CA VAL A 20 -8.77 -5.65 16.31
C VAL A 20 -7.83 -4.86 15.41
N HIS A 21 -6.61 -5.34 15.19
CA HIS A 21 -5.55 -4.64 14.47
C HIS A 21 -4.85 -5.55 13.47
N GLY A 22 -4.48 -4.96 12.32
CA GLY A 22 -3.58 -5.57 11.36
C GLY A 22 -2.46 -4.60 10.99
N VAL A 23 -1.27 -5.15 10.77
CA VAL A 23 -0.14 -4.46 10.16
C VAL A 23 0.32 -5.33 8.99
N VAL A 24 0.32 -4.75 7.79
CA VAL A 24 0.89 -5.39 6.60
C VAL A 24 2.11 -4.60 6.17
N LEU A 25 3.24 -5.28 6.04
CA LEU A 25 4.39 -4.72 5.33
C LEU A 25 4.29 -5.17 3.88
N ALA A 26 4.28 -4.22 2.95
CA ALA A 26 4.09 -4.49 1.54
C ALA A 26 5.08 -3.73 0.67
N THR A 27 5.21 -4.21 -0.57
CA THR A 27 5.90 -3.54 -1.67
C THR A 27 4.89 -3.21 -2.74
N HIS A 28 4.80 -1.94 -3.13
CA HIS A 28 4.03 -1.51 -4.28
C HIS A 28 4.91 -1.47 -5.52
N ARG A 29 4.42 -2.03 -6.62
CA ARG A 29 5.03 -1.95 -7.94
C ARG A 29 4.03 -1.39 -8.94
N LEU A 30 4.46 -0.47 -9.77
CA LEU A 30 3.65 0.03 -10.88
C LEU A 30 4.52 0.68 -11.97
N LYS A 31 3.87 1.07 -13.06
CA LYS A 31 4.43 1.95 -14.08
C LYS A 31 3.62 3.24 -14.13
N ARG A 32 4.31 4.37 -14.17
CA ARG A 32 3.74 5.69 -14.43
C ARG A 32 4.53 6.35 -15.56
N ASP A 33 3.82 6.81 -16.58
CA ASP A 33 4.43 7.41 -17.79
C ASP A 33 5.52 6.52 -18.43
N GLY A 34 5.29 5.21 -18.44
CA GLY A 34 6.23 4.20 -18.95
C GLY A 34 7.42 3.89 -18.03
N LYS A 35 7.62 4.65 -16.95
CA LYS A 35 8.70 4.44 -15.98
C LYS A 35 8.25 3.50 -14.85
N PRO A 36 9.04 2.47 -14.49
CA PRO A 36 8.72 1.61 -13.36
C PRO A 36 9.02 2.30 -12.03
N TYR A 37 8.17 2.04 -11.04
CA TYR A 37 8.32 2.47 -9.66
C TYR A 37 8.12 1.29 -8.73
N GLU A 38 8.94 1.25 -7.67
CA GLU A 38 8.82 0.29 -6.57
C GLU A 38 9.06 1.03 -5.25
N TYR A 39 8.18 0.82 -4.27
CA TYR A 39 8.38 1.38 -2.93
C TYR A 39 7.80 0.48 -1.84
N LYS A 40 8.36 0.60 -0.63
CA LYS A 40 7.92 -0.13 0.57
C LYS A 40 6.90 0.71 1.33
N THR A 41 5.89 0.05 1.89
CA THR A 41 4.81 0.69 2.64
C THR A 41 4.35 -0.19 3.81
N ALA A 42 3.76 0.42 4.83
CA ALA A 42 3.07 -0.27 5.91
C ALA A 42 1.59 0.09 5.90
N HIS A 43 0.72 -0.91 5.85
CA HIS A 43 -0.72 -0.74 5.97
C HIS A 43 -1.14 -1.04 7.40
N ILE A 44 -1.85 -0.09 8.03
CA ILE A 44 -2.42 -0.25 9.35
C ILE A 44 -3.92 -0.47 9.19
N TRP A 45 -4.43 -1.58 9.69
CA TRP A 45 -5.84 -1.93 9.66
C TRP A 45 -6.45 -1.84 11.05
N ARG A 46 -7.70 -1.37 11.11
CA ARG A 46 -8.60 -1.68 12.22
C ARG A 46 -9.67 -2.62 11.77
N ILE A 47 -9.88 -3.64 12.59
CA ILE A 47 -10.81 -4.73 12.35
C ILE A 47 -11.92 -4.62 13.39
N ARG A 48 -13.18 -4.74 12.95
CA ARG A 48 -14.35 -4.75 13.82
C ARG A 48 -15.32 -5.81 13.33
N ASN A 49 -15.71 -6.72 14.21
CA ASN A 49 -16.60 -7.84 13.88
C ASN A 49 -16.07 -8.68 12.70
N GLY A 50 -14.75 -8.90 12.65
CA GLY A 50 -14.10 -9.66 11.57
C GLY A 50 -14.02 -8.94 10.22
N MET A 51 -14.39 -7.66 10.14
CA MET A 51 -14.34 -6.86 8.91
C MET A 51 -13.33 -5.72 9.04
N PHE A 52 -12.70 -5.32 7.93
CA PHE A 52 -11.89 -4.10 7.88
C PHE A 52 -12.81 -2.89 8.06
N ALA A 53 -12.57 -2.14 9.13
CA ALA A 53 -13.31 -0.93 9.47
C ALA A 53 -12.56 0.33 9.01
N GLU A 54 -11.24 0.37 9.18
CA GLU A 54 -10.40 1.51 8.83
C GLU A 54 -9.04 1.03 8.29
N TRP A 55 -8.44 1.81 7.39
CA TRP A 55 -7.10 1.56 6.85
C TRP A 55 -6.33 2.87 6.68
N TRP A 56 -5.03 2.81 6.96
CA TRP A 56 -4.07 3.87 6.67
C TRP A 56 -2.83 3.29 6.00
N GLU A 57 -2.28 4.02 5.04
CA GLU A 57 -1.00 3.73 4.41
C GLU A 57 0.10 4.62 5.00
N TYR A 58 1.24 4.00 5.30
CA TYR A 58 2.47 4.67 5.69
C TYR A 58 3.59 4.28 4.73
N PRO A 59 3.75 5.03 3.61
CA PRO A 59 4.86 4.82 2.71
C PRO A 59 6.19 5.08 3.44
N ARG A 60 7.20 4.25 3.19
CA ARG A 60 8.55 4.48 3.74
C ARG A 60 9.14 5.80 3.25
N ASP A 61 8.87 6.15 2.00
CA ASP A 61 9.30 7.38 1.35
C ASP A 61 8.09 8.12 0.81
N LEU A 62 7.66 9.16 1.53
CA LEU A 62 6.50 9.96 1.16
C LEU A 62 6.76 10.80 -0.10
N TYR A 63 8.01 11.22 -0.36
CA TYR A 63 8.33 11.97 -1.58
C TYR A 63 8.20 11.09 -2.82
N LEU A 64 8.66 9.84 -2.74
CA LEU A 64 8.48 8.88 -3.81
C LEU A 64 7.01 8.54 -4.02
N PHE A 65 6.24 8.38 -2.93
CA PHE A 65 4.79 8.19 -3.00
C PHE A 65 4.11 9.37 -3.71
N ASP A 66 4.38 10.60 -3.30
CA ASP A 66 3.81 11.81 -3.90
C ASP A 66 4.21 11.94 -5.37
N GLN A 67 5.47 11.67 -5.71
CA GLN A 67 5.93 11.65 -7.10
C GLN A 67 5.12 10.68 -7.97
N VAL A 68 4.69 9.55 -7.39
CA VAL A 68 3.98 8.48 -8.09
C VAL A 68 2.49 8.71 -8.14
N TRP A 69 1.88 9.40 -7.18
CA TRP A 69 0.42 9.50 -7.04
C TRP A 69 -0.16 10.91 -7.11
N SER A 70 0.68 11.96 -7.14
CA SER A 70 0.24 13.35 -7.36
C SER A 70 0.02 13.69 -8.83
#